data_AF-A0A090WUD3-F1
#
_entry.id   AF-A0A090WUD3-F1
#
_cell.length_a   1.000
_cell.length_b   1.000
_cell.length_c   1.000
_cell.angle_alpha   90.00
_cell.angle_beta   90.00
_cell.angle_gamma   90.00
#
_symmetry.space_group_name_H-M   'P 1'
#
loop_
_entity.id
_entity.type
_entity.pdbx_description
1 polymer ?
#
loop_
_entity_poly.entity_id
_entity_poly.type
_entity_poly.pdbx_seq_one_letter_code
_entity_poly.pdbx_strand_id
1 'polypeptide(L)'
;MKQHEHFKFSPGVIAYPVFFVLTIWLVFWFEVRFGYNLSKYGVYPQTLKGLRGVVFSPFLHGNIEHIYHNTIPLFVLSTALFYFYRPIAWRVILFGILISGFLTWCIGRPSYHIGASGLIYVLVSFTFF
;
A
#
# COMPACT_ATOMS: atom_id res chain seq x y z
N MET A 1 17.04 2.43 -35.22
CA MET A 1 17.61 2.09 -33.90
C MET A 1 16.69 2.65 -32.84
N LYS A 2 15.94 1.81 -32.11
CA LYS A 2 15.14 2.28 -30.97
C LYS A 2 16.11 2.66 -29.87
N GLN A 3 16.17 3.95 -29.52
CA GLN A 3 16.98 4.44 -28.42
C GLN A 3 16.68 3.61 -27.17
N HIS A 4 17.74 3.07 -26.58
CA HIS A 4 17.69 2.52 -25.23
C HIS A 4 17.12 3.61 -24.32
N GLU A 5 15.91 3.40 -23.81
CA GLU A 5 15.34 4.17 -22.71
C GLU A 5 16.26 3.97 -21.51
N HIS A 6 17.29 4.81 -21.40
CA HIS A 6 18.19 4.83 -20.27
C HIS A 6 17.33 5.00 -19.01
N PHE A 7 17.49 4.12 -18.02
CA PHE A 7 16.87 4.25 -16.71
C PHE A 7 17.14 5.66 -16.15
N LYS A 8 16.18 6.58 -16.28
CA LYS A 8 16.32 7.95 -15.81
C LYS A 8 15.85 8.01 -14.37
N PHE A 9 16.82 8.05 -13.46
CA PHE A 9 16.55 8.37 -12.07
C PHE A 9 15.90 9.77 -12.01
N SER A 10 14.65 9.82 -11.58
CA SER A 10 13.93 11.07 -11.35
C SER A 10 13.68 11.21 -9.85
N PRO A 11 13.56 12.45 -9.32
CA PRO A 11 13.25 12.64 -7.90
C PRO A 11 12.01 11.86 -7.44
N GLY A 12 11.04 11.64 -8.34
CA GLY A 12 9.83 10.84 -8.08
C GLY A 12 10.10 9.39 -7.68
N VAL A 13 11.23 8.80 -8.09
CA VAL A 13 11.61 7.42 -7.75
C VAL A 13 11.69 7.22 -6.24
N ILE A 14 12.14 8.23 -5.49
CA ILE A 14 12.25 8.20 -4.04
C ILE A 14 11.12 9.02 -3.38
N ALA A 15 10.76 10.17 -3.96
CA ALA A 15 9.77 11.05 -3.37
C ALA A 15 8.40 10.38 -3.21
N TYR A 16 7.93 9.58 -4.18
CA TYR A 16 6.64 8.90 -4.06
C TYR A 16 6.62 7.79 -3.01
N PRO A 17 7.60 6.85 -2.97
CA PRO A 17 7.72 5.90 -1.86
C PRO A 17 7.80 6.56 -0.48
N VAL A 18 8.65 7.60 -0.33
CA VAL A 18 8.78 8.35 0.93
C VAL A 18 7.47 8.98 1.31
N PHE A 19 6.78 9.66 0.39
CA PHE A 19 5.48 10.26 0.65
C PHE A 19 4.45 9.22 1.12
N PHE A 20 4.43 8.04 0.49
CA PHE A 20 3.51 6.97 0.84
C PHE A 20 3.80 6.44 2.25
N VAL A 21 5.07 6.15 2.57
CA VAL A 21 5.51 5.75 3.91
C VAL A 21 5.19 6.82 4.96
N LEU A 22 5.52 8.08 4.70
CA LEU A 22 5.23 9.19 5.61
C LEU A 22 3.73 9.32 5.89
N THR A 23 2.88 9.16 4.86
CA THR A 23 1.43 9.20 5.03
C THR A 23 0.97 8.10 6.00
N ILE A 24 1.47 6.87 5.85
CA ILE A 24 1.14 5.76 6.75
C ILE A 24 1.58 6.08 8.20
N TRP A 25 2.80 6.58 8.38
CA TRP A 25 3.33 6.94 9.70
C TRP A 25 2.59 8.11 10.34
N LEU A 26 2.16 9.10 9.56
CA LEU A 26 1.35 10.23 10.05
C LEU A 26 -0.01 9.77 10.56
N VAL A 27 -0.68 8.87 9.83
CA VAL A 27 -1.95 8.28 10.26
C VAL A 27 -1.78 7.47 11.54
N PHE A 28 -0.76 6.61 11.61
CA PHE A 28 -0.47 5.82 12.80
C PHE A 28 -0.11 6.69 14.02
N TRP A 29 0.74 7.70 13.82
CA TRP A 29 1.09 8.68 14.85
C TRP A 29 -0.15 9.39 15.39
N PHE A 30 -1.07 9.78 14.50
CA PHE A 30 -2.33 10.40 14.90
C PHE A 30 -3.19 9.45 15.75
N GLU A 31 -3.34 8.18 15.35
CA GLU A 31 -4.07 7.18 16.14
C GLU A 31 -3.51 7.06 17.56
N VAL A 32 -2.19 6.92 17.68
CA VAL A 32 -1.50 6.78 18.97
C VAL A 32 -1.60 8.07 19.80
N ARG A 33 -1.40 9.24 19.19
CA ARG A 33 -1.33 10.52 19.90
C ARG A 33 -2.68 10.93 20.51
N PHE A 34 -3.76 10.64 19.81
CA PHE A 34 -5.12 11.08 20.16
C PHE A 34 -6.02 9.94 20.67
N GLY A 35 -5.55 8.69 20.64
CA GLY A 35 -6.31 7.52 21.12
C GLY A 35 -7.47 7.13 20.20
N TYR A 36 -7.42 7.50 18.92
CA TYR A 36 -8.45 7.11 17.96
C TYR A 36 -8.18 5.70 17.42
N ASN A 37 -9.23 4.89 17.34
CA ASN A 37 -9.20 3.63 16.59
C ASN A 37 -9.74 3.85 15.18
N LEU A 38 -8.83 4.07 14.22
CA LEU A 38 -9.15 4.15 12.80
C LEU A 38 -9.14 2.77 12.12
N SER A 39 -8.73 1.70 12.82
CA SER A 39 -8.79 0.33 12.28
C SER A 39 -10.20 -0.09 11.85
N LYS A 40 -11.25 0.52 12.44
CA LYS A 40 -12.66 0.37 12.01
C LYS A 40 -12.96 0.85 10.58
N TYR A 41 -12.05 1.58 9.94
CA TYR A 41 -12.12 1.99 8.54
C TYR A 41 -11.42 1.00 7.60
N GLY A 42 -10.81 -0.07 8.12
CA GLY A 42 -10.24 -1.16 7.35
C GLY A 42 -11.27 -1.98 6.57
N VAL A 43 -10.79 -2.95 5.79
CA VAL A 43 -11.65 -3.84 5.03
C VAL A 43 -12.39 -4.74 6.01
N TYR A 44 -13.72 -4.63 6.05
CA TYR A 44 -14.57 -5.60 6.74
C TYR A 44 -15.29 -6.45 5.69
N PRO A 45 -14.94 -7.75 5.55
CA PRO A 45 -15.42 -8.59 4.46
C PRO A 45 -16.94 -8.68 4.37
N GLN A 46 -17.45 -8.76 3.14
CA GLN A 46 -18.86 -9.01 2.81
C GLN A 46 -19.86 -7.99 3.38
N THR A 47 -19.40 -6.77 3.69
CA THR A 47 -20.27 -5.66 4.13
C THR A 47 -20.07 -4.41 3.29
N LEU A 48 -21.15 -3.68 2.99
CA LEU A 48 -21.07 -2.43 2.22
C LEU A 48 -20.19 -1.38 2.92
N LYS A 49 -20.30 -1.25 4.26
CA LYS A 49 -19.45 -0.33 5.04
C LYS A 49 -17.97 -0.71 4.98
N GLY A 50 -17.65 -2.00 4.89
CA GLY A 50 -16.28 -2.48 4.81
C GLY A 50 -15.59 -2.21 3.48
N LEU A 51 -16.32 -1.96 2.39
CA LEU A 51 -15.75 -1.65 1.07
C LEU A 51 -14.89 -0.38 1.08
N ARG A 52 -15.20 0.60 1.95
CA ARG A 52 -14.36 1.79 2.12
C ARG A 52 -12.92 1.41 2.48
N GLY A 53 -12.77 0.30 3.21
CA GLY A 53 -11.49 -0.23 3.61
C GLY A 53 -10.61 -0.64 2.44
N VAL A 54 -11.16 -0.93 1.27
CA VAL A 54 -10.36 -1.27 0.09
C VAL A 54 -9.36 -0.15 -0.23
N VAL A 55 -9.78 1.11 -0.05
CA VAL A 55 -8.94 2.28 -0.30
C VAL A 55 -8.15 2.68 0.95
N PHE A 56 -8.76 2.60 2.14
CA PHE A 56 -8.16 3.13 3.37
C PHE A 56 -7.22 2.15 4.08
N SER A 57 -7.42 0.83 3.93
CA SER A 57 -6.66 -0.18 4.67
C SER A 57 -5.14 -0.07 4.53
N PRO A 58 -4.55 0.30 3.37
CA PRO A 58 -3.09 0.42 3.27
C PRO A 58 -2.47 1.46 4.20
N PHE A 59 -3.26 2.42 4.68
CA PHE A 59 -2.81 3.51 5.54
C PHE A 59 -3.02 3.25 7.03
N LEU A 60 -3.74 2.19 7.39
CA LEU A 60 -4.15 1.88 8.77
C LEU A 60 -3.30 0.76 9.34
N HIS A 61 -2.77 0.90 10.56
CA HIS A 61 -1.94 -0.14 11.19
C HIS A 61 -2.24 -0.25 12.69
N GLY A 62 -2.45 -1.48 13.17
CA GLY A 62 -2.90 -1.70 14.55
C GLY A 62 -1.81 -1.62 15.63
N ASN A 63 -0.53 -1.73 15.27
CA ASN A 63 0.58 -1.66 16.21
C ASN A 63 1.90 -1.31 15.50
N ILE A 64 2.92 -1.04 16.31
CA ILE A 64 4.24 -0.60 15.85
C ILE A 64 4.99 -1.68 15.04
N GLU A 65 4.89 -2.94 15.43
CA GLU A 65 5.54 -4.07 14.74
C GLU A 65 4.95 -4.25 13.33
N HIS A 66 3.62 -4.14 13.22
CA HIS A 66 2.90 -4.26 11.95
C HIS A 66 3.30 -3.17 10.95
N ILE A 67 3.36 -1.89 11.37
CA ILE A 67 3.78 -0.79 10.50
C ILE A 67 5.26 -0.90 10.10
N TYR A 68 6.14 -1.35 11.00
CA TYR A 68 7.56 -1.56 10.68
C TYR A 68 7.74 -2.64 9.61
N HIS A 69 7.10 -3.80 9.76
CA HIS A 69 7.18 -4.89 8.78
C HIS A 69 6.58 -4.55 7.42
N ASN A 70 5.69 -3.54 7.34
CA ASN A 70 5.14 -3.07 6.07
C ASN A 70 6.01 -1.96 5.46
N THR A 71 6.59 -1.07 6.28
CA THR A 71 7.35 0.10 5.82
C THR A 71 8.54 -0.28 4.94
N ILE A 72 9.40 -1.19 5.41
CA ILE A 72 10.63 -1.58 4.70
C ILE A 72 10.32 -2.18 3.32
N PRO A 73 9.55 -3.27 3.19
CA PRO A 73 9.27 -3.86 1.89
C PRO A 73 8.48 -2.91 0.99
N LEU A 74 7.52 -2.16 1.52
CA LEU A 74 6.77 -1.18 0.73
C LEU A 74 7.69 -0.12 0.13
N PHE A 75 8.63 0.43 0.90
CA PHE A 75 9.60 1.41 0.43
C PHE A 75 10.48 0.84 -0.68
N VAL A 76 11.08 -0.34 -0.46
CA VAL A 76 11.98 -0.98 -1.42
C VAL A 76 11.25 -1.33 -2.72
N LEU A 77 10.09 -1.97 -2.63
CA LEU A 77 9.33 -2.44 -3.79
C LEU A 77 8.70 -1.29 -4.57
N SER A 78 8.16 -0.27 -3.90
CA SER A 78 7.63 0.90 -4.61
C SER A 78 8.75 1.72 -5.27
N THR A 79 9.92 1.82 -4.65
CA THR A 79 11.11 2.43 -5.27
C THR A 79 11.51 1.66 -6.54
N ALA A 80 11.61 0.32 -6.45
CA ALA A 80 11.89 -0.53 -7.60
C ALA A 80 10.83 -0.36 -8.70
N LEU A 81 9.55 -0.33 -8.34
CA LEU A 81 8.46 -0.09 -9.28
C LEU A 81 8.61 1.25 -10.02
N PHE A 82 8.87 2.35 -9.30
CA PHE A 82 9.02 3.66 -9.93
C PHE A 82 10.33 3.81 -10.71
N TYR A 83 11.37 3.04 -10.37
CA TYR A 83 12.64 3.03 -11.09
C TYR A 83 12.56 2.23 -12.40
N PHE A 84 12.06 0.99 -12.34
CA PHE A 84 12.06 0.06 -13.48
C PHE A 84 10.79 0.15 -14.34
N TYR A 85 9.64 0.51 -13.76
CA TYR A 85 8.32 0.43 -14.41
C TYR A 85 7.55 1.76 -14.37
N ARG A 86 8.27 2.88 -14.41
CA ARG A 86 7.73 4.24 -14.23
C ARG A 86 6.42 4.53 -15.00
N PRO A 87 6.26 4.18 -16.30
CA PRO A 87 5.06 4.53 -17.05
C PRO A 87 3.78 3.88 -16.52
N ILE A 88 3.89 2.74 -15.82
CA ILE A 88 2.77 1.96 -15.31
C ILE A 88 2.68 1.91 -13.79
N ALA A 89 3.69 2.41 -13.07
CA ALA A 89 3.81 2.34 -11.61
C ALA A 89 2.52 2.75 -10.86
N TRP A 90 1.95 3.90 -11.21
CA TRP A 90 0.70 4.37 -10.58
C TRP A 90 -0.50 3.47 -10.85
N ARG A 91 -0.58 2.86 -12.04
CA ARG A 91 -1.64 1.90 -12.37
C ARG A 91 -1.48 0.63 -11.54
N VAL A 92 -0.25 0.13 -11.39
CA VAL A 92 0.05 -1.04 -10.56
C VAL A 92 -0.33 -0.80 -9.11
N ILE A 93 -0.01 0.38 -8.55
CA ILE A 93 -0.41 0.72 -7.16
C ILE A 93 -1.93 0.82 -7.05
N LEU A 94 -2.60 1.58 -7.93
CA LEU A 94 -4.04 1.81 -7.85
C LEU A 94 -4.83 0.49 -8.01
N PHE A 95 -4.57 -0.25 -9.08
CA PHE A 95 -5.25 -1.53 -9.30
C PHE A 95 -4.82 -2.58 -8.26
N GLY A 96 -3.56 -2.55 -7.81
CA GLY A 96 -3.08 -3.42 -6.75
C GLY A 96 -3.87 -3.23 -5.46
N ILE A 97 -4.06 -2.00 -5.01
CA ILE A 97 -4.89 -1.67 -3.84
C ILE A 97 -6.35 -2.10 -4.07
N LEU A 98 -6.96 -1.69 -5.19
CA LEU A 98 -8.37 -1.94 -5.44
C LEU A 98 -8.69 -3.44 -5.57
N ILE A 99 -7.91 -4.17 -6.36
CA ILE A 99 -8.14 -5.59 -6.62
C ILE A 99 -7.78 -6.41 -5.37
N SER A 100 -6.61 -6.20 -4.75
CA SER A 100 -6.25 -6.97 -3.54
C SER A 100 -7.22 -6.69 -2.40
N GLY A 101 -7.59 -5.43 -2.15
CA GLY A 101 -8.55 -5.07 -1.12
C GLY A 101 -9.94 -5.62 -1.40
N PHE A 102 -10.41 -5.58 -2.66
CA PHE A 102 -11.69 -6.19 -3.03
C PHE A 102 -11.67 -7.71 -2.87
N LEU A 103 -10.58 -8.39 -3.24
CA LEU A 103 -10.42 -9.81 -2.98
C LEU A 103 -10.47 -10.10 -1.47
N THR A 104 -9.72 -9.35 -0.65
CA THR A 104 -9.81 -9.45 0.81
C THR A 104 -11.24 -9.23 1.31
N TRP A 105 -12.00 -8.32 0.71
CA TRP A 105 -13.40 -8.10 1.06
C TRP A 105 -14.31 -9.28 0.69
N CYS A 106 -14.05 -9.97 -0.41
CA CYS A 106 -14.83 -11.14 -0.82
C CYS A 106 -14.57 -12.36 0.09
N ILE A 107 -13.30 -12.68 0.34
CA ILE A 107 -12.88 -13.97 0.93
C ILE A 107 -12.30 -13.87 2.35
N GLY A 108 -12.13 -12.66 2.88
CA GLY A 108 -11.54 -12.45 4.20
C GLY A 108 -12.44 -12.94 5.34
N ARG A 109 -11.83 -13.31 6.46
CA ARG A 109 -12.55 -13.62 7.71
C ARG A 109 -13.28 -12.37 8.25
N PRO A 110 -14.35 -12.52 9.06
CA PRO A 110 -15.13 -11.40 9.61
C PRO A 110 -14.38 -10.62 10.70
N SER A 111 -13.35 -9.89 10.28
CA SER A 111 -12.54 -8.98 11.10
C SER A 111 -12.14 -7.78 10.25
N TYR A 112 -11.75 -6.66 10.87
CA TYR A 112 -11.11 -5.57 10.14
C TYR A 112 -9.72 -5.99 9.66
N HIS A 113 -9.50 -5.94 8.35
CA HIS A 113 -8.19 -6.11 7.72
C HIS A 113 -7.61 -4.74 7.40
N ILE A 114 -6.42 -4.48 7.91
CA ILE A 114 -5.67 -3.23 7.80
C ILE A 114 -4.23 -3.54 7.43
N GLY A 115 -3.50 -2.56 6.91
CA GLY A 115 -2.10 -2.66 6.53
C GLY A 115 -1.90 -2.65 5.01
N ALA A 116 -0.67 -2.32 4.61
CA ALA A 116 -0.26 -2.27 3.21
C ALA A 116 0.17 -3.63 2.64
N SER A 117 0.06 -4.71 3.42
CA SER A 117 0.53 -6.05 3.07
C SER A 117 -0.07 -6.58 1.76
N GLY A 118 -1.36 -6.34 1.51
CA GLY A 118 -2.00 -6.69 0.23
C GLY A 118 -1.29 -6.05 -0.98
N LEU A 119 -0.97 -4.76 -0.89
CA LEU A 119 -0.19 -4.06 -1.91
C LEU A 119 1.24 -4.62 -2.00
N ILE A 120 1.89 -4.90 -0.87
CA ILE A 120 3.24 -5.49 -0.86
C ILE A 120 3.25 -6.83 -1.61
N TYR A 121 2.28 -7.71 -1.38
CA TYR A 121 2.18 -8.98 -2.11
C TYR A 121 1.96 -8.77 -3.61
N VAL A 122 1.13 -7.79 -4.00
CA VAL A 122 0.99 -7.40 -5.42
C VAL A 122 2.32 -6.92 -6.00
N LEU A 123 3.04 -6.04 -5.29
CA LEU A 123 4.31 -5.49 -5.77
C LEU A 123 5.39 -6.56 -5.88
N VAL A 124 5.49 -7.48 -4.91
CA VAL A 124 6.38 -8.65 -5.01
C VAL A 124 6.02 -9.46 -6.24
N SER A 125 4.74 -9.83 -6.38
CA SER A 125 4.29 -10.65 -7.52
C SER A 125 4.60 -9.97 -8.85
N PHE A 126 4.30 -8.68 -8.99
CA PHE A 126 4.50 -7.92 -10.22
C PHE A 126 5.99 -7.68 -10.55
N THR A 127 6.83 -7.52 -9.54
CA THR A 127 8.25 -7.20 -9.74
C THR A 127 9.07 -8.44 -10.10
N PHE A 128 8.68 -9.63 -9.62
CA PHE A 128 9.49 -10.84 -9.72
C PHE A 128 8.93 -11.95 -10.63
N PHE A 129 7.66 -11.87 -11.07
CA PHE A 129 7.01 -12.88 -11.91
C PHE A 129 6.26 -12.24 -13.08
#